data_AF-A0A6M0FU21-F1
#
_entry.id   AF-A0A6M0FU21-F1
#
_cell.length_a   1.000
_cell.length_b   1.000
_cell.length_c   1.000
_cell.angle_alpha   90.00
_cell.angle_beta   90.00
_cell.angle_gamma   90.00
#
_symmetry.space_group_name_H-M   'P 1'
#
loop_
_entity.id
_entity.type
_entity.pdbx_description
1 polymer ?
#
loop_
_entity_poly.entity_id
_entity_poly.type
_entity_poly.pdbx_seq_one_letter_code
_entity_poly.pdbx_strand_id
1 'polypeptide(L)'
;MVKLLDYDLEELAQNPNPLAAIVQAHRIAQIANKDVAIGYANKLSLIKSLYERGFSRENIVELFRLIDWLIALPEWEEERLWQEIQTLEENKNMPYVTSVERIGIKKGRQEGRQEGRQEGRQEGRQEGLQEGKQQDIARILEFRFEGITEELKLLIGKLDNIELLGDLILQAMTTPSLDEFTSIVTQHVADDKSEKSN
;
A
#
# COMPACT_ATOMS: atom_id res chain seq x y z
N MET A 1 7.12 21.54 15.78
CA MET A 1 6.98 20.55 14.68
C MET A 1 5.58 20.75 14.11
N VAL A 2 5.45 21.42 12.97
CA VAL A 2 4.14 21.72 12.35
C VAL A 2 3.64 20.44 11.68
N LYS A 3 2.45 19.96 12.03
CA LYS A 3 1.87 18.80 11.36
C LYS A 3 1.27 19.28 10.03
N LEU A 4 1.40 18.47 8.98
CA LEU A 4 0.74 18.71 7.68
C LEU A 4 -0.80 18.88 7.81
N LEU A 5 -1.36 18.48 8.95
CA LEU A 5 -2.76 18.55 9.34
C LEU A 5 -3.24 19.94 9.79
N ASP A 6 -2.35 20.92 9.97
CA ASP A 6 -2.73 22.23 10.50
C ASP A 6 -2.94 23.29 9.40
N TYR A 7 -2.57 23.00 8.15
CA TYR A 7 -2.70 23.94 7.03
C TYR A 7 -4.13 24.10 6.52
N ASP A 8 -4.51 25.32 6.13
CA ASP A 8 -5.80 25.60 5.51
C ASP A 8 -5.80 25.19 4.02
N LEU A 9 -6.89 24.56 3.55
CA LEU A 9 -7.05 24.21 2.14
C LEU A 9 -7.06 25.45 1.23
N GLU A 10 -7.60 26.57 1.69
CA GLU A 10 -7.67 27.82 0.91
C GLU A 10 -6.28 28.47 0.81
N GLU A 11 -5.51 28.47 1.89
CA GLU A 11 -4.12 28.96 1.88
C GLU A 11 -3.24 28.11 0.96
N LEU A 12 -3.39 26.78 1.03
CA LEU A 12 -2.71 25.85 0.13
C LEU A 12 -3.16 26.04 -1.33
N ALA A 13 -4.40 26.46 -1.57
CA ALA A 13 -4.95 26.69 -2.91
C ALA A 13 -4.26 27.84 -3.65
N GLN A 14 -3.85 28.88 -2.92
CA GLN A 14 -3.22 30.08 -3.47
C GLN A 14 -1.70 29.97 -3.58
N ASN A 15 -1.11 28.96 -2.96
CA ASN A 15 0.33 28.78 -2.94
C ASN A 15 0.84 28.27 -4.30
N PRO A 16 1.78 28.99 -4.96
CA PRO A 16 2.33 28.62 -6.26
C PRO A 16 3.33 27.47 -6.19
N ASN A 17 3.59 26.90 -5.01
CA ASN A 17 4.48 25.75 -4.86
C ASN A 17 3.74 24.44 -5.23
N PRO A 18 4.28 23.59 -6.14
CA PRO A 18 3.67 22.31 -6.48
C PRO A 18 3.52 21.37 -5.27
N LEU A 19 4.40 21.47 -4.27
CA LEU A 19 4.25 20.72 -3.02
C LEU A 19 2.98 21.12 -2.25
N ALA A 20 2.55 22.38 -2.33
CA ALA A 20 1.32 22.82 -1.68
C ALA A 20 0.09 22.13 -2.28
N ALA A 21 0.08 21.90 -3.60
CA ALA A 21 -0.97 21.14 -4.26
C ALA A 21 -1.00 19.66 -3.80
N ILE A 22 0.17 19.05 -3.59
CA ILE A 22 0.27 17.67 -3.06
C ILE A 22 -0.23 17.61 -1.61
N VAL A 23 0.15 18.56 -0.77
CA VAL A 23 -0.33 18.64 0.62
C VAL A 23 -1.84 18.85 0.66
N GLN A 24 -2.38 19.71 -0.21
CA GLN A 24 -3.82 19.92 -0.34
C GLN A 24 -4.53 18.62 -0.75
N ALA A 25 -4.00 17.90 -1.75
CA ALA A 25 -4.54 16.60 -2.18
C ALA A 25 -4.58 15.58 -1.04
N HIS A 26 -3.50 15.51 -0.25
CA HIS A 26 -3.41 14.62 0.90
C HIS A 26 -4.45 14.96 1.97
N ARG A 27 -4.65 16.25 2.26
CA ARG A 27 -5.68 16.72 3.20
C ARG A 27 -7.08 16.40 2.72
N ILE A 28 -7.36 16.59 1.42
CA ILE A 28 -8.64 16.22 0.83
C ILE A 28 -8.89 14.72 0.98
N ALA A 29 -7.90 13.88 0.67
CA ALA A 29 -8.02 12.42 0.82
C ALA A 29 -8.36 12.00 2.27
N GLN A 30 -7.79 12.69 3.26
CA GLN A 30 -8.09 12.47 4.68
C GLN A 30 -9.49 12.95 5.08
N ILE A 31 -9.87 14.16 4.68
CA ILE A 31 -11.16 14.78 5.04
C ILE A 31 -12.32 14.01 4.41
N ALA A 32 -12.16 13.56 3.16
CA ALA A 32 -13.22 12.86 2.46
C ALA A 32 -13.67 11.60 3.21
N ASN A 33 -12.79 10.93 3.97
CA ASN A 33 -13.12 9.76 4.82
C ASN A 33 -14.18 8.81 4.22
N LYS A 34 -14.04 8.51 2.91
CA LYS A 34 -14.94 7.70 2.06
C LYS A 34 -16.26 8.35 1.58
N ASP A 35 -16.57 9.58 1.97
CA ASP A 35 -17.63 10.38 1.37
C ASP A 35 -17.23 10.82 -0.04
N VAL A 36 -17.92 10.24 -1.02
CA VAL A 36 -17.68 10.46 -2.45
C VAL A 36 -18.00 11.90 -2.86
N ALA A 37 -19.06 12.50 -2.31
CA ALA A 37 -19.49 13.84 -2.70
C ALA A 37 -18.51 14.91 -2.20
N ILE A 38 -18.05 14.77 -0.94
CA ILE A 38 -17.02 15.63 -0.36
C ILE A 38 -15.71 15.46 -1.13
N GLY A 39 -15.34 14.23 -1.48
CA GLY A 39 -14.15 13.94 -2.28
C GLY A 39 -14.20 14.59 -3.67
N TYR A 40 -15.32 14.46 -4.37
CA TYR A 40 -15.53 15.03 -5.71
C TYR A 40 -15.39 16.55 -5.70
N ALA A 41 -16.16 17.23 -4.85
CA ALA A 41 -16.19 18.70 -4.80
C ALA A 41 -14.81 19.29 -4.52
N ASN A 42 -14.09 18.70 -3.55
CA ASN A 42 -12.75 19.14 -3.20
C ASN A 42 -11.70 18.83 -4.27
N LYS A 43 -11.76 17.64 -4.90
CA LYS A 43 -10.83 17.26 -5.98
C LYS A 43 -10.99 18.19 -7.19
N LEU A 44 -12.23 18.50 -7.56
CA LEU A 44 -12.55 19.46 -8.61
C LEU A 44 -11.98 20.85 -8.28
N SER A 45 -12.18 21.34 -7.05
CA SER A 45 -11.65 22.63 -6.59
C SER A 45 -10.12 22.68 -6.65
N LEU A 46 -9.45 21.63 -6.16
CA LEU A 46 -8.00 21.49 -6.25
C LEU A 46 -7.52 21.55 -7.70
N ILE A 47 -8.11 20.74 -8.59
CA ILE A 47 -7.73 20.71 -10.01
C ILE A 47 -7.91 22.09 -10.64
N LYS A 48 -9.05 22.76 -10.41
CA LYS A 48 -9.29 24.14 -10.89
C LYS A 48 -8.19 25.10 -10.43
N SER A 49 -7.78 25.01 -9.17
CA SER A 49 -6.72 25.87 -8.62
C SER A 49 -5.35 25.62 -9.26
N LEU A 50 -5.06 24.42 -9.79
CA LEU A 50 -3.78 24.17 -10.49
C LEU A 50 -3.60 25.08 -11.70
N TYR A 51 -4.69 25.30 -12.44
CA TYR A 51 -4.72 26.18 -13.62
C TYR A 51 -4.57 27.67 -13.27
N GLU A 52 -4.76 28.04 -12.00
CA GLU A 52 -4.71 29.43 -11.53
C GLU A 52 -3.35 29.79 -10.91
N ARG A 53 -2.56 28.77 -10.51
CA ARG A 53 -1.23 28.93 -9.89
C ARG A 53 -0.10 29.20 -10.88
N GLY A 54 -0.39 29.27 -12.18
CA GLY A 54 0.60 29.55 -13.22
C GLY A 54 1.60 28.41 -13.47
N PHE A 55 1.21 27.17 -13.17
CA PHE A 55 2.04 26.00 -13.45
C PHE A 55 2.25 25.78 -14.96
N SER A 56 3.40 25.21 -15.32
CA SER A 56 3.58 24.71 -16.68
C SER A 56 2.66 23.53 -16.95
N ARG A 57 2.45 23.23 -18.22
CA ARG A 57 1.61 22.12 -18.66
C ARG A 57 2.12 20.78 -18.15
N GLU A 58 3.43 20.57 -18.20
CA GLU A 58 4.07 19.35 -17.71
C GLU A 58 3.80 19.16 -16.21
N ASN A 59 3.98 20.23 -15.43
CA ASN A 59 3.71 20.20 -13.98
C ASN A 59 2.23 19.92 -13.68
N ILE A 60 1.30 20.51 -14.45
CA ILE A 60 -0.14 20.24 -14.28
C ILE A 60 -0.42 18.76 -14.53
N VAL A 61 0.10 18.18 -15.62
CA VAL A 61 -0.10 16.75 -15.95
C VAL A 61 0.49 15.84 -14.87
N GLU A 62 1.66 16.16 -14.33
CA GLU A 62 2.28 15.38 -13.25
C GLU A 62 1.50 15.47 -11.94
N LEU A 63 1.11 16.68 -11.54
CA LEU A 63 0.27 16.88 -10.35
C LEU A 63 -1.07 16.17 -10.51
N PHE A 64 -1.66 16.18 -11.71
CA PHE A 64 -2.90 15.47 -11.98
C PHE A 64 -2.78 13.97 -11.73
N ARG A 65 -1.70 13.33 -12.23
CA ARG A 65 -1.42 11.90 -11.99
C ARG A 65 -1.36 11.58 -10.49
N LEU A 66 -0.64 12.42 -9.73
CA LEU A 66 -0.48 12.24 -8.29
C LEU A 66 -1.82 12.42 -7.55
N ILE A 67 -2.60 13.43 -7.91
CA ILE A 67 -3.91 13.72 -7.32
C ILE A 67 -4.91 12.60 -7.62
N ASP A 68 -4.90 12.06 -8.83
CA ASP A 68 -5.75 10.92 -9.22
C ASP A 68 -5.43 9.63 -8.46
N TRP A 69 -4.16 9.44 -8.10
CA TRP A 69 -3.74 8.35 -7.25
C TRP A 69 -4.15 8.56 -5.79
N LEU A 70 -3.93 9.76 -5.23
CA LEU A 70 -4.26 10.10 -3.84
C LEU A 70 -5.77 10.12 -3.56
N ILE A 71 -6.55 10.67 -4.48
CA ILE A 71 -7.99 10.87 -4.32
C ILE A 71 -8.72 10.00 -5.33
N ALA A 72 -9.04 8.78 -4.89
CA ALA A 72 -9.81 7.84 -5.69
C ALA A 72 -11.31 8.19 -5.68
N LEU A 73 -11.90 8.34 -6.86
CA LEU A 73 -13.34 8.51 -7.04
C LEU A 73 -13.93 7.27 -7.75
N PRO A 74 -15.24 7.00 -7.61
CA PRO A 74 -15.94 6.05 -8.46
C PRO A 74 -15.86 6.43 -9.94
N GLU A 75 -15.92 5.45 -10.84
CA GLU A 75 -15.72 5.67 -12.29
C GLU A 75 -16.65 6.75 -12.86
N TRP A 76 -17.92 6.77 -12.45
CA TRP A 76 -18.90 7.76 -12.92
C TRP A 76 -18.59 9.20 -12.48
N GLU A 77 -18.04 9.40 -11.28
CA GLU A 77 -17.59 10.74 -10.83
C GLU A 77 -16.28 11.14 -11.52
N GLU A 78 -15.43 10.19 -11.88
CA GLU A 78 -14.22 10.50 -12.67
C GLU A 78 -14.57 10.92 -14.09
N GLU A 79 -15.51 10.23 -14.73
CA GLU A 79 -16.02 10.62 -16.06
C GLU A 79 -16.62 12.03 -16.02
N ARG A 80 -17.42 12.33 -15.00
CA ARG A 80 -17.97 13.66 -14.77
C ARG A 80 -16.87 14.71 -14.57
N LEU A 81 -15.88 14.41 -13.72
CA LEU A 81 -14.73 15.29 -13.48
C LEU A 81 -13.99 15.61 -14.80
N TRP A 82 -13.75 14.60 -15.63
CA TRP A 82 -13.10 14.79 -16.93
C TRP A 82 -13.92 15.67 -17.89
N GLN A 83 -15.25 15.57 -17.87
CA GLN A 83 -16.12 16.45 -18.67
C GLN A 83 -16.04 17.90 -18.20
N GLU A 84 -16.03 18.13 -16.89
CA GLU A 84 -15.91 19.48 -16.32
C GLU A 84 -14.55 20.11 -16.62
N ILE A 85 -13.46 19.33 -16.53
CA ILE A 85 -12.11 19.80 -16.87
C ILE A 85 -12.02 20.14 -18.35
N GLN A 86 -12.53 19.27 -19.23
CA GLN A 86 -12.55 19.53 -20.67
C GLN A 86 -13.27 20.85 -20.97
N THR A 87 -14.45 21.06 -20.37
CA THR A 87 -15.20 22.31 -20.52
C THR A 87 -14.40 23.52 -20.02
N LEU A 88 -13.67 23.37 -18.91
CA LEU A 88 -12.83 24.44 -18.37
C LEU A 88 -11.64 24.78 -19.27
N GLU A 89 -10.97 23.78 -19.83
CA GLU A 89 -9.85 23.95 -20.75
C GLU A 89 -10.29 24.58 -22.08
N GLU A 90 -11.44 24.18 -22.61
CA GLU A 90 -12.08 24.79 -23.79
C GLU A 90 -12.40 26.27 -23.53
N ASN A 91 -13.06 26.59 -22.41
CA ASN A 91 -13.39 27.97 -22.05
C ASN A 91 -12.16 28.86 -21.87
N LYS A 92 -11.07 28.30 -21.34
CA LYS A 92 -9.81 29.03 -21.13
C LYS A 92 -8.89 29.00 -22.36
N ASN A 93 -9.24 28.29 -23.44
CA ASN A 93 -8.39 28.03 -24.61
C ASN A 93 -6.98 27.51 -24.25
N MET A 94 -6.87 26.67 -23.22
CA MET A 94 -5.60 26.15 -22.73
C MET A 94 -5.72 24.65 -22.41
N PRO A 95 -5.41 23.76 -23.37
CA PRO A 95 -5.49 22.31 -23.17
C PRO A 95 -4.25 21.78 -22.45
N TYR A 96 -4.32 21.67 -21.12
CA TYR A 96 -3.21 21.16 -20.34
C TYR A 96 -3.20 19.64 -20.26
N VAL A 97 -4.37 19.00 -20.31
CA VAL A 97 -4.50 17.54 -20.37
C VAL A 97 -5.21 17.11 -21.65
N THR A 98 -4.44 16.57 -22.59
CA THR A 98 -4.98 16.06 -23.86
C THR A 98 -5.70 14.72 -23.67
N SER A 99 -6.53 14.36 -24.65
CA SER A 99 -7.15 13.04 -24.73
C SER A 99 -6.15 11.88 -24.62
N VAL A 100 -4.95 12.02 -25.18
CA VAL A 100 -3.90 11.00 -25.12
C VAL A 100 -3.33 10.88 -23.71
N GLU A 101 -3.05 12.00 -23.05
CA GLU A 101 -2.58 11.99 -21.66
C GLU A 101 -3.65 11.43 -20.72
N ARG A 102 -4.91 11.82 -20.88
CA ARG A 102 -6.03 11.25 -20.12
C ARG A 102 -6.09 9.72 -20.24
N ILE A 103 -5.96 9.19 -21.45
CA ILE A 103 -5.91 7.74 -21.68
C ILE A 103 -4.69 7.13 -20.98
N GLY A 104 -3.52 7.76 -21.10
CA GLY A 104 -2.30 7.31 -20.43
C GLY A 104 -2.43 7.28 -18.90
N ILE A 105 -3.00 8.32 -18.30
CA ILE A 105 -3.27 8.41 -16.86
C ILE A 105 -4.23 7.30 -16.41
N LYS A 106 -5.34 7.12 -17.14
CA LYS A 106 -6.32 6.05 -16.85
C LYS A 106 -5.69 4.66 -16.93
N LYS A 107 -4.91 4.40 -17.99
CA LYS A 107 -4.24 3.12 -18.21
C LYS A 107 -3.19 2.83 -17.13
N GLY A 108 -2.29 3.77 -16.86
CA GLY A 108 -1.25 3.60 -15.84
C GLY A 108 -1.82 3.35 -14.45
N ARG A 109 -2.94 3.99 -14.11
CA ARG A 109 -3.64 3.72 -12.85
C ARG A 109 -4.29 2.34 -12.80
N GLN A 110 -4.87 1.89 -13.92
CA GLN A 110 -5.44 0.54 -14.01
C GLN A 110 -4.35 -0.51 -13.87
N GLU A 111 -3.21 -0.34 -14.54
CA GLU A 111 -2.04 -1.22 -14.45
C GLU A 111 -1.49 -1.26 -13.02
N GLY A 112 -1.19 -0.11 -12.41
CA GLY A 112 -0.66 -0.07 -11.04
C GLY A 112 -1.62 -0.67 -10.00
N ARG A 113 -2.95 -0.51 -10.18
CA ARG A 113 -3.94 -1.21 -9.33
C ARG A 113 -3.93 -2.72 -9.52
N GLN A 114 -3.73 -3.19 -10.75
CA GLN A 114 -3.68 -4.62 -11.03
C GLN A 114 -2.41 -5.24 -10.46
N GLU A 115 -1.25 -4.60 -10.68
CA GLU A 115 0.05 -5.02 -10.15
C GLU A 115 0.03 -5.06 -8.62
N GLY A 116 -0.31 -3.95 -7.96
CA GLY A 116 -0.35 -3.91 -6.49
C GLY A 116 -1.34 -4.91 -5.87
N ARG A 117 -2.44 -5.22 -6.56
CA ARG A 117 -3.37 -6.27 -6.12
C ARG A 117 -2.80 -7.67 -6.31
N GLN A 118 -2.01 -7.91 -7.35
CA GLN A 118 -1.36 -9.19 -7.59
C GLN A 118 -0.25 -9.41 -6.56
N GLU A 119 0.60 -8.41 -6.35
CA GLU A 119 1.68 -8.44 -5.34
C GLU A 119 1.12 -8.66 -3.94
N GLY A 120 0.17 -7.83 -3.49
CA GLY A 120 -0.41 -7.98 -2.15
C GLY A 120 -1.15 -9.31 -1.95
N ARG A 121 -1.69 -9.93 -3.02
CA ARG A 121 -2.25 -11.29 -2.95
C ARG A 121 -1.18 -12.38 -2.91
N GLN A 122 -0.01 -12.15 -3.49
CA GLN A 122 1.10 -13.10 -3.44
C GLN A 122 1.74 -13.07 -2.06
N GLU A 123 2.07 -11.87 -1.57
CA GLU A 123 2.62 -11.63 -0.23
C GLU A 123 1.69 -12.20 0.84
N GLY A 124 0.41 -11.80 0.84
CA GLY A 124 -0.55 -12.31 1.83
C GLY A 124 -0.79 -13.82 1.76
N ARG A 125 -0.56 -14.45 0.60
CA ARG A 125 -0.59 -15.93 0.49
C ARG A 125 0.66 -16.57 1.08
N GLN A 126 1.83 -15.97 0.89
CA GLN A 126 3.09 -16.47 1.46
C GLN A 126 3.09 -16.31 2.98
N GLU A 127 2.70 -15.14 3.49
CA GLU A 127 2.55 -14.88 4.92
C GLU A 127 1.53 -15.86 5.55
N GLY A 128 0.35 -16.01 4.95
CA GLY A 128 -0.65 -16.95 5.46
C GLY A 128 -0.19 -18.41 5.44
N LEU A 129 0.60 -18.82 4.45
CA LEU A 129 1.20 -20.16 4.41
C LEU A 129 2.27 -20.35 5.49
N GLN A 130 3.12 -19.34 5.70
CA GLN A 130 4.14 -19.33 6.75
C GLN A 130 3.50 -19.43 8.14
N GLU A 131 2.57 -18.53 8.46
CA GLU A 131 1.84 -18.52 9.73
C GLU A 131 1.09 -19.84 9.96
N GLY A 132 0.46 -20.38 8.91
CA GLY A 132 -0.21 -21.67 8.96
C GLY A 132 0.73 -22.81 9.36
N LYS A 133 1.92 -22.89 8.74
CA LYS A 133 2.92 -23.91 9.08
C LYS A 133 3.46 -23.75 10.51
N GLN A 134 3.75 -22.52 10.95
CA GLN A 134 4.17 -22.24 12.33
C GLN A 134 3.12 -22.72 13.34
N GLN A 135 1.84 -22.42 13.08
CA GLN A 135 0.73 -22.88 13.93
C GLN A 135 0.59 -24.40 13.93
N ASP A 136 0.74 -25.04 12.77
CA ASP A 136 0.64 -26.50 12.67
C ASP A 136 1.76 -27.19 13.46
N ILE A 137 3.00 -26.70 13.40
CA ILE A 137 4.11 -27.19 14.24
C ILE A 137 3.73 -27.08 15.73
N ALA A 138 3.29 -25.89 16.16
CA ALA A 138 2.92 -25.66 17.56
C ALA A 138 1.80 -26.62 18.02
N ARG A 139 0.74 -26.78 17.23
CA ARG A 139 -0.38 -27.70 17.54
C ARG A 139 0.07 -29.16 17.63
N ILE A 140 0.94 -29.61 16.73
CA ILE A 140 1.46 -30.98 16.75
C ILE A 140 2.26 -31.21 18.04
N LEU A 141 3.15 -30.29 18.40
CA LEU A 141 3.97 -30.42 19.60
C LEU A 141 3.12 -30.33 20.88
N GLU A 142 2.16 -29.41 20.94
CA GLU A 142 1.22 -29.30 22.06
C GLU A 142 0.42 -30.59 22.25
N PHE A 143 -0.02 -31.21 21.15
CA PHE A 143 -0.73 -32.49 21.19
C PHE A 143 0.16 -33.66 21.64
N ARG A 144 1.40 -33.73 21.16
CA ARG A 144 2.31 -34.87 21.43
C ARG A 144 2.97 -34.82 22.80
N PHE A 145 3.25 -33.64 23.31
CA PHE A 145 4.05 -33.45 24.53
C PHE A 145 3.28 -32.77 25.67
N GLU A 146 1.95 -32.71 25.56
CA GLU A 146 1.04 -32.13 26.57
C GLU A 146 1.33 -30.64 26.88
N GLY A 147 1.93 -29.93 25.92
CA GLY A 147 2.27 -28.51 26.01
C GLY A 147 3.66 -28.20 25.48
N ILE A 148 3.89 -26.92 25.16
CA ILE A 148 5.19 -26.39 24.76
C ILE A 148 5.47 -25.08 25.49
N THR A 149 6.75 -24.75 25.66
CA THR A 149 7.15 -23.49 26.31
C THR A 149 6.84 -22.29 25.42
N GLU A 150 6.54 -21.14 26.03
CA GLU A 150 6.34 -19.88 25.29
C GLU A 150 7.60 -19.45 24.53
N GLU A 151 8.78 -19.81 25.04
CA GLU A 151 10.07 -19.59 24.37
C GLU A 151 10.14 -20.32 23.02
N LEU A 152 9.70 -21.58 22.97
CA LEU A 152 9.68 -22.37 21.74
C LEU A 152 8.63 -21.84 20.76
N LYS A 153 7.46 -21.39 21.23
CA LYS A 153 6.45 -20.72 20.38
C LYS A 153 7.01 -19.46 19.72
N LEU A 154 7.69 -18.62 20.50
CA LEU A 154 8.33 -17.41 19.99
C LEU A 154 9.47 -17.72 19.01
N LEU A 155 10.20 -18.82 19.22
CA LEU A 155 11.25 -19.26 18.31
C LEU A 155 10.65 -19.70 16.96
N ILE A 156 9.62 -20.54 16.98
CA ILE A 156 8.91 -20.99 15.76
C ILE A 156 8.29 -19.81 15.02
N GLY A 157 7.67 -18.87 15.76
CA GLY A 157 7.03 -17.68 15.18
C GLY A 157 7.98 -16.73 14.44
N LYS A 158 9.29 -16.82 14.71
CA LYS A 158 10.32 -16.02 14.03
C LYS A 158 10.85 -16.67 12.75
N LEU A 159 10.49 -17.92 12.48
CA LEU A 159 10.94 -18.63 11.28
C LEU A 159 10.11 -18.20 10.07
N ASP A 160 10.76 -17.70 9.03
CA ASP A 160 10.14 -17.23 7.80
C ASP A 160 10.32 -18.19 6.61
N ASN A 161 11.32 -19.08 6.69
CA ASN A 161 11.59 -20.05 5.64
C ASN A 161 10.51 -21.15 5.59
N ILE A 162 9.70 -21.12 4.53
CA ILE A 162 8.57 -22.05 4.29
C ILE A 162 9.02 -23.51 4.09
N GLU A 163 10.19 -23.74 3.48
CA GLU A 163 10.73 -25.08 3.26
C GLU A 163 11.18 -25.69 4.58
N LEU A 164 11.95 -24.94 5.38
CA LEU A 164 12.35 -25.32 6.73
C LEU A 164 11.13 -25.60 7.62
N LEU A 165 10.12 -24.73 7.57
CA LEU A 165 8.87 -24.95 8.30
C LEU A 165 8.16 -26.24 7.84
N GLY A 166 8.26 -26.61 6.56
CA GLY A 166 7.79 -27.89 6.05
C GLY A 166 8.52 -29.09 6.68
N ASP A 167 9.85 -29.03 6.75
CA ASP A 167 10.66 -30.09 7.36
C ASP A 167 10.41 -30.19 8.88
N LEU A 168 10.27 -29.04 9.55
CA LEU A 168 9.97 -28.99 10.97
C LEU A 168 8.59 -29.57 11.31
N ILE A 169 7.60 -29.51 10.41
CA ILE A 169 6.33 -30.24 10.61
C ILE A 169 6.60 -31.75 10.70
N LEU A 170 7.42 -32.31 9.81
CA LEU A 170 7.76 -33.73 9.81
C LEU A 170 8.58 -34.12 11.05
N GLN A 171 9.51 -33.25 11.47
CA GLN A 171 10.26 -33.46 12.72
C GLN A 171 9.32 -33.42 13.92
N ALA A 172 8.40 -32.45 13.99
CA ALA A 172 7.45 -32.33 15.08
C ALA A 172 6.59 -33.60 15.26
N MET A 173 6.38 -34.39 14.20
CA MET A 173 5.66 -35.67 14.23
C MET A 173 6.54 -36.87 14.65
N THR A 174 7.84 -36.83 14.40
CA THR A 174 8.72 -38.01 14.48
C THR A 174 9.70 -37.95 15.64
N THR A 175 10.09 -36.76 16.10
CA THR A 175 11.05 -36.59 17.20
C THR A 175 10.52 -37.22 18.50
N PRO A 176 11.33 -37.94 19.29
CA PRO A 176 10.87 -38.63 20.50
C PRO A 176 10.67 -37.70 21.71
N SER A 177 11.22 -36.49 21.71
CA SER A 177 11.11 -35.54 22.83
C SER A 177 11.05 -34.07 22.38
N LEU A 178 10.55 -33.20 23.26
CA LEU A 178 10.53 -31.75 23.04
C LEU A 178 11.94 -31.14 23.02
N ASP A 179 12.86 -31.66 23.86
CA ASP A 179 14.23 -31.16 23.96
C ASP A 179 15.02 -31.40 22.67
N GLU A 180 14.83 -32.56 22.06
CA GLU A 180 15.46 -32.89 20.77
C GLU A 180 14.91 -32.02 19.64
N PHE A 181 13.59 -31.77 19.62
CA PHE A 181 13.00 -30.86 18.64
C PHE A 181 13.53 -29.43 18.81
N THR A 182 13.62 -28.96 20.05
CA THR A 182 14.15 -27.62 20.37
C THR A 182 15.61 -27.49 19.93
N SER A 183 16.40 -28.55 20.09
CA SER A 183 17.80 -28.59 19.63
C SER A 183 17.89 -28.48 18.11
N ILE A 184 17.04 -29.21 17.37
CA ILE A 184 16.97 -29.14 15.90
C ILE A 184 16.64 -27.71 15.44
N VAL A 185 15.61 -27.09 16.02
CA VAL A 185 15.23 -25.71 15.66
C VAL A 185 16.36 -24.73 15.98
N THR A 186 17.00 -24.86 17.13
CA THR A 186 18.10 -23.97 17.54
C THR A 186 19.30 -24.10 16.61
N GLN A 187 19.62 -25.31 16.16
CA GLN A 187 20.69 -25.54 15.19
C GLN A 187 20.40 -24.87 13.84
N HIS A 188 19.18 -25.02 13.31
CA HIS A 188 18.79 -24.36 12.05
C HIS A 188 18.83 -22.83 12.17
N VAL A 189 18.44 -22.27 13.31
CA VAL A 189 18.54 -20.83 13.57
C VAL A 189 19.99 -20.35 13.71
N ALA A 190 20.90 -21.20 14.19
CA ALA A 190 22.33 -20.89 14.27
C ALA A 190 22.99 -20.93 12.88
N ASP A 191 22.63 -21.91 12.06
CA ASP A 191 23.17 -22.10 10.72
C ASP A 191 22.74 -20.95 9.78
N ASP A 192 21.46 -20.55 9.82
CA ASP A 192 20.92 -19.42 9.03
C ASP A 192 21.56 -18.06 9.39
N LYS A 193 22.04 -17.88 10.64
CA LYS A 193 22.80 -16.69 11.05
C LYS A 193 24.24 -16.68 10.52
N SER A 194 24.82 -17.85 10.29
CA SER A 194 26.18 -17.98 9.79
C SER A 194 26.28 -17.69 8.29
N GLU A 195 25.24 -18.02 7.51
CA GLU A 195 25.18 -17.75 6.08
C GLU A 195 24.90 -16.27 5.77
N LYS A 196 24.12 -15.57 6.61
CA LYS A 196 23.80 -14.13 6.43
C LYS A 196 24.92 -13.17 6.84
N SER A 197 26.06 -13.67 7.36
CA SER A 197 27.22 -12.87 7.78
C SER A 197 28.44 -12.93 6.85
N ASN A 198 28.33 -13.61 5.71
CA ASN A 198 29.34 -13.65 4.63
C ASN A 198 28.85 -12.90 3.39
#